data_AF-A0A356W809-F1
#
_entry.id   AF-A0A356W809-F1
#
_cell.length_a   1.000
_cell.length_b   1.000
_cell.length_c   1.000
_cell.angle_alpha   90.00
_cell.angle_beta   90.00
_cell.angle_gamma   90.00
#
_symmetry.space_group_name_H-M   'P 1'
#
loop_
_entity.id
_entity.type
_entity.pdbx_description
1 polymer ?
#
loop_
_entity_poly.entity_id
_entity_poly.type
_entity_poly.pdbx_seq_one_letter_code
_entity_poly.pdbx_strand_id
1 'polypeptide(L)'
;ANKRKNRPSLVIGFAAETHDVEEHAVAKLKRKNCDWIVANDVSGDVMGGTENEIALISRDGSERWPRMGKDEVARRLALKIAETVGDEGDGLKLAAE
;
A
#
# COMPACT_ATOMS: atom_id res chain seq x y z
N ALA A 1 -17.61 6.80 7.10
CA ALA A 1 -16.89 6.09 8.17
C ALA A 1 -16.49 7.07 9.25
N ASN A 2 -16.69 6.73 10.53
CA ASN A 2 -16.45 7.61 11.68
C ASN A 2 -14.93 7.78 11.91
N LYS A 3 -14.26 8.67 11.16
CA LYS A 3 -12.85 8.99 11.38
C LYS A 3 -12.77 9.69 12.75
N ARG A 4 -12.15 9.04 13.75
CA ARG A 4 -11.92 9.63 15.08
C ARG A 4 -11.23 10.99 14.89
N LYS A 5 -11.57 11.98 15.72
CA LYS A 5 -11.10 13.39 15.61
C LYS A 5 -9.59 13.58 15.38
N ASN A 6 -8.75 12.60 15.77
CA ASN A 6 -7.29 12.68 15.66
C ASN A 6 -6.68 11.61 14.74
N ARG A 7 -7.48 10.94 13.90
CA ARG A 7 -6.93 9.96 12.96
C ARG A 7 -6.28 10.70 11.79
N PRO A 8 -5.06 10.31 11.35
CA PRO A 8 -4.48 10.80 10.11
C PRO A 8 -5.44 10.64 8.91
N SER A 9 -5.30 11.51 7.91
CA SER A 9 -6.09 11.47 6.67
C SER A 9 -5.94 10.12 5.95
N LEU A 10 -4.74 9.55 6.02
CA LEU A 10 -4.35 8.27 5.45
C LEU A 10 -3.59 7.40 6.48
N VAL A 11 -4.06 6.18 6.71
CA VAL A 11 -3.36 5.16 7.51
C VAL A 11 -3.06 3.93 6.66
N ILE A 12 -1.78 3.58 6.55
CA ILE A 12 -1.28 2.49 5.72
C ILE A 12 -0.72 1.40 6.63
N GLY A 13 -1.18 0.16 6.46
CA GLY A 13 -0.57 -1.01 7.09
C GLY A 13 0.31 -1.77 6.10
N PHE A 14 1.35 -2.44 6.59
CA PHE A 14 2.16 -3.38 5.80
C PHE A 14 1.91 -4.80 6.31
N ALA A 15 1.84 -5.75 5.38
CA ALA A 15 1.64 -7.16 5.68
C ALA A 15 2.55 -8.02 4.81
N ALA A 16 3.17 -9.02 5.41
CA ALA A 16 3.77 -10.14 4.68
C ALA A 16 2.79 -11.30 4.70
N GLU A 17 2.52 -11.90 3.55
CA GLU A 17 1.60 -13.03 3.38
C GLU A 17 2.28 -14.15 2.60
N THR A 18 2.00 -15.41 2.94
CA THR A 18 2.57 -16.58 2.23
C THR A 18 1.55 -17.29 1.34
N HIS A 19 0.26 -16.95 1.45
CA HIS A 19 -0.86 -17.48 0.69
C HIS A 19 -2.05 -16.52 0.83
N ASP A 20 -3.02 -16.62 -0.08
CA ASP A 20 -4.29 -15.87 -0.03
C ASP A 20 -4.11 -14.37 0.27
N VAL A 21 -3.08 -13.78 -0.34
CA VAL A 21 -2.55 -12.43 -0.02
C VAL A 21 -3.65 -11.37 0.00
N GLU A 22 -4.51 -11.35 -1.02
CA GLU A 22 -5.60 -10.37 -1.10
C GLU A 22 -6.66 -10.56 -0.02
N GLU A 23 -7.09 -11.80 0.24
CA GLU A 23 -8.12 -12.08 1.24
C GLU A 23 -7.65 -11.67 2.64
N HIS A 24 -6.42 -12.07 2.99
CA HIS A 24 -5.80 -11.72 4.27
C HIS A 24 -5.58 -10.21 4.41
N ALA A 25 -5.16 -9.54 3.34
CA ALA A 25 -4.99 -8.10 3.33
C ALA A 25 -6.32 -7.34 3.48
N VAL A 26 -7.41 -7.78 2.82
CA VAL A 26 -8.76 -7.22 3.01
C VAL A 26 -9.23 -7.41 4.46
N ALA A 27 -9.02 -8.60 5.04
CA ALA A 27 -9.37 -8.86 6.44
C ALA A 27 -8.57 -7.96 7.40
N LYS A 28 -7.28 -7.76 7.14
CA LYS A 28 -6.39 -6.85 7.90
C LYS A 28 -6.83 -5.39 7.77
N LEU A 29 -7.20 -4.94 6.57
CA LEU A 29 -7.70 -3.58 6.33
C LEU A 29 -8.90 -3.26 7.22
N LYS A 30 -9.90 -4.16 7.23
CA LYS A 30 -11.12 -4.01 8.05
C LYS A 30 -10.80 -4.08 9.55
N ARG A 31 -10.07 -5.11 9.98
CA ARG A 31 -9.77 -5.36 11.40
C ARG A 31 -8.89 -4.30 12.04
N LYS A 32 -7.89 -3.79 11.31
CA LYS A 32 -6.99 -2.73 11.77
C LYS A 32 -7.53 -1.33 11.48
N ASN A 33 -8.67 -1.25 10.77
CA ASN A 33 -9.25 -0.02 10.28
C ASN A 33 -8.19 0.83 9.55
N CYS A 34 -7.41 0.22 8.65
CA CYS A 34 -6.51 0.96 7.77
C CYS A 34 -7.28 1.54 6.59
N ASP A 35 -6.70 2.52 5.92
CA ASP A 35 -7.21 2.98 4.63
C ASP A 35 -6.60 2.14 3.51
N TRP A 36 -5.31 1.83 3.61
CA TRP A 36 -4.60 0.89 2.73
C TRP A 36 -3.89 -0.23 3.49
N ILE A 37 -3.70 -1.37 2.83
CA ILE A 37 -2.77 -2.43 3.19
C ILE A 37 -1.83 -2.69 2.02
N VAL A 38 -0.54 -2.55 2.23
CA VAL A 38 0.52 -2.99 1.32
C VAL A 38 0.88 -4.42 1.72
N ALA A 39 0.37 -5.40 0.97
CA ALA A 39 0.66 -6.80 1.22
C ALA A 39 1.74 -7.30 0.26
N ASN A 40 2.84 -7.81 0.78
CA ASN A 40 3.86 -8.46 -0.02
C ASN A 40 3.71 -9.98 0.07
N ASP A 41 3.77 -10.65 -1.08
CA ASP A 41 3.84 -12.10 -1.12
C ASP A 41 5.29 -12.53 -0.77
N VAL A 42 5.44 -13.23 0.35
CA VAL A 42 6.69 -13.85 0.83
C VAL A 42 6.68 -15.37 0.68
N SER A 43 5.80 -15.93 -0.15
CA SER A 43 5.84 -17.34 -0.49
C SER A 43 7.15 -17.66 -1.24
N GLY A 44 7.93 -18.62 -0.71
CA GLY A 44 9.26 -18.98 -1.21
C GLY A 44 10.42 -18.36 -0.43
N ASP A 45 11.62 -18.37 -1.01
CA ASP A 45 12.89 -17.96 -0.37
C ASP A 45 13.12 -16.44 -0.44
N VAL A 46 12.10 -15.65 -0.07
CA VAL A 46 12.02 -14.19 -0.28
C VAL A 46 12.21 -13.37 0.99
N MET A 47 12.48 -13.99 2.14
CA MET A 47 12.92 -13.28 3.35
C MET A 47 14.33 -12.71 3.15
N GLY A 48 14.40 -11.55 2.48
CA GLY A 48 15.65 -10.85 2.15
C GLY A 48 15.87 -10.59 0.66
N GLY A 49 14.99 -11.07 -0.23
CA GLY A 49 15.11 -10.87 -1.68
C GLY A 49 15.10 -9.39 -2.09
N THR A 50 15.69 -9.07 -3.24
CA THR A 50 15.73 -7.70 -3.79
C THR A 50 14.42 -7.30 -4.47
N GLU A 51 13.55 -8.27 -4.77
CA GLU A 51 12.31 -8.09 -5.50
C GLU A 51 11.07 -8.47 -4.66
N ASN A 52 9.98 -7.74 -4.86
CA ASN A 52 8.68 -8.01 -4.22
C ASN A 52 7.55 -8.00 -5.25
N GLU A 53 6.59 -8.89 -5.08
CA GLU A 53 5.24 -8.73 -5.63
C GLU A 53 4.35 -8.10 -4.55
N ILE A 54 3.60 -7.06 -4.92
CA ILE A 54 2.79 -6.27 -3.98
C ILE A 54 1.33 -6.30 -4.40
N ALA A 55 0.44 -6.61 -3.46
CA ALA A 55 -0.98 -6.33 -3.54
C ALA A 55 -1.28 -5.12 -2.66
N LEU A 56 -1.59 -3.98 -3.28
CA LEU A 56 -2.08 -2.80 -2.57
C LEU A 56 -3.60 -2.88 -2.47
N ILE A 57 -4.10 -3.07 -1.26
CA ILE A 57 -5.53 -3.13 -0.97
C ILE A 57 -5.98 -1.81 -0.37
N SER A 58 -7.02 -1.21 -0.94
CA SER A 58 -7.67 -0.01 -0.43
C SER A 58 -9.15 -0.26 -0.15
N ARG A 59 -9.86 0.75 0.34
CA ARG A 59 -11.33 0.70 0.48
C ARG A 59 -12.05 0.67 -0.87
N ASP A 60 -11.41 1.16 -1.93
CA ASP A 60 -12.00 1.37 -3.25
C ASP A 60 -11.65 0.24 -4.24
N GLY A 61 -10.73 -0.65 -3.87
CA GLY A 61 -10.31 -1.78 -4.69
C GLY A 61 -8.89 -2.27 -4.37
N SER A 62 -8.44 -3.25 -5.14
CA SER A 62 -7.08 -3.79 -5.10
C SER A 62 -6.29 -3.44 -6.37
N GLU A 63 -4.99 -3.20 -6.19
CA GLU A 63 -4.03 -2.99 -7.27
C GLU A 63 -2.88 -4.00 -7.09
N ARG A 64 -2.54 -4.72 -8.16
CA ARG A 64 -1.40 -5.65 -8.15
C ARG A 64 -0.21 -5.02 -8.85
N TRP A 65 0.94 -5.04 -8.19
CA TRP A 65 2.22 -4.66 -8.75
C TRP A 65 3.03 -5.94 -8.99
N PRO A 66 3.44 -6.21 -10.25
CA PRO A 66 4.22 -7.38 -10.56
C PRO A 66 5.56 -7.35 -9.81
N ARG A 67 6.27 -8.50 -9.80
CA ARG A 67 7.59 -8.59 -9.19
C ARG A 67 8.51 -7.47 -9.68
N MET A 68 8.97 -6.64 -8.75
CA MET A 68 9.84 -5.49 -9.03
C MET A 68 10.78 -5.21 -7.86
N GLY A 69 11.85 -4.46 -8.11
CA GLY A 69 12.83 -4.10 -7.09
C GLY A 69 12.24 -3.27 -5.94
N LYS A 70 12.80 -3.41 -4.73
CA LYS A 70 12.38 -2.64 -3.54
C LYS A 70 12.37 -1.13 -3.76
N ASP A 71 13.35 -0.60 -4.49
CA ASP A 71 13.43 0.84 -4.79
C ASP A 71 12.28 1.30 -5.68
N GLU A 72 11.89 0.47 -6.66
CA GLU A 72 10.75 0.76 -7.54
C GLU A 72 9.42 0.68 -6.78
N VAL A 73 9.25 -0.32 -5.91
CA VAL A 73 8.10 -0.40 -5.00
C VAL A 73 8.02 0.85 -4.13
N ALA A 74 9.14 1.27 -3.53
CA ALA A 74 9.20 2.43 -2.67
C ALA A 74 8.85 3.72 -3.42
N ARG A 75 9.38 3.90 -4.64
CA ARG A 75 9.10 5.06 -5.49
C ARG A 75 7.63 5.12 -5.87
N ARG A 76 7.07 4.02 -6.34
CA ARG A 76 5.65 3.92 -6.73
C ARG A 76 4.73 4.16 -5.55
N LEU A 77 5.04 3.57 -4.38
CA LEU A 77 4.26 3.79 -3.16
C LEU A 77 4.33 5.24 -2.69
N ALA A 78 5.51 5.86 -2.69
CA ALA A 78 5.69 7.26 -2.29
C ALA A 78 4.89 8.22 -3.19
N LEU A 79 4.91 8.01 -4.51
CA LEU A 79 4.12 8.80 -5.46
C LEU A 79 2.62 8.67 -5.17
N LYS A 80 2.12 7.44 -5.00
CA LYS A 80 0.70 7.22 -4.74
C LYS A 80 0.25 7.81 -3.40
N ILE A 81 1.10 7.74 -2.38
CA ILE A 81 0.88 8.41 -1.08
C ILE A 81 0.78 9.92 -1.30
N ALA A 82 1.76 10.51 -2.00
CA ALA A 82 1.80 11.94 -2.28
C ALA A 82 0.57 12.42 -3.06
N GLU A 83 0.12 11.68 -4.06
CA GLU A 83 -1.13 11.97 -4.78
C GLU A 83 -2.34 11.94 -3.84
N THR A 84 -2.41 10.93 -2.96
CA THR A 84 -3.55 10.74 -2.05
C THR A 84 -3.61 11.77 -0.93
N VAL A 85 -2.47 12.22 -0.42
CA VAL A 85 -2.43 13.26 0.64
C VAL A 85 -2.33 14.68 0.09
N GLY A 86 -1.77 14.85 -1.12
CA GLY A 86 -1.60 16.14 -1.79
C GLY A 86 -2.89 16.68 -2.41
N ASP A 87 -3.87 15.83 -2.66
CA ASP A 87 -5.21 16.24 -3.10
C ASP A 87 -6.00 16.98 -1.99
N GLU A 88 -5.49 17.01 -0.75
CA GLU A 88 -6.02 17.83 0.36
C GLU A 88 -5.35 19.23 0.48
N GLY A 89 -4.90 19.82 -0.63
CA GLY A 89 -4.81 21.29 -0.74
C GLY A 89 -3.45 21.96 -1.00
N ASP A 90 -2.43 21.25 -1.49
CA ASP A 90 -1.24 21.94 -2.02
C ASP A 90 -0.65 21.20 -3.22
N GLY A 91 -0.63 21.89 -4.36
CA GLY A 91 -0.33 21.35 -5.68
C GLY A 91 1.09 20.82 -5.79
N LEU A 92 1.27 19.51 -5.62
CA LEU A 92 2.47 18.84 -6.10
C LEU A 92 2.32 18.57 -7.60
N LYS A 93 2.62 19.58 -8.43
CA LYS A 93 2.88 19.37 -9.85
C LYS A 93 4.16 18.55 -9.98
N LEU A 94 4.02 17.24 -10.13
CA LEU A 94 5.09 16.38 -10.59
C LEU A 94 5.41 16.75 -12.04
N ALA A 95 6.42 17.60 -12.22
CA ALA A 95 7.10 17.73 -13.49
C ALA A 95 7.87 16.41 -13.73
N ALA A 96 7.39 15.62 -14.68
CA ALA A 96 8.16 14.54 -15.27
C ALA A 96 8.65 15.04 -16.63
N GLU A 97 9.96 15.24 -16.74
CA GLU A 97 10.70 15.19 -18.01
C GLU A 97 11.16 13.75 -18.26
#